data_AF-A0A409WDV3-F1
#
_entry.id   AF-A0A409WDV3-F1
#
_cell.length_a   1.000
_cell.length_b   1.000
_cell.length_c   1.000
_cell.angle_alpha   90.00
_cell.angle_beta   90.00
_cell.angle_gamma   90.00
#
_symmetry.space_group_name_H-M   'P 1'
#
loop_
_entity.id
_entity.type
_entity.pdbx_description
1 polymer ?
#
loop_
_entity_poly.entity_id
_entity_poly.type
_entity_poly.pdbx_seq_one_letter_code
_entity_poly.pdbx_strand_id
1 'polypeptide(L)'
;MKSFSSYILLFALYFTSLFYTTYATNPPDLRSVLRKGEKVYRTVTRGELANEANYVVGQKPPEFFPIAGDFAKYGAFYTFATLQEALEWGMHMSGFYYKKPSDHIKNPAYIHNFYLIELTYDPKDLNPTTKFFAKGGHEYTEFIKSNYPPPGHPGSMSMEWGGEPQPAAADIIEGPMSNSRKEPHIRNPDVPPGLYNHQIAFTSKKAMDCLTVTGKFHSDMLEIRPATPDGPSSCAKVYRTITRGELAYQDRYVVGNKPPPFFPIAGDFAKYGALYTFATLQEALEWGMHTSGFYYKKPSDHIKDPSYIHNFYLVEMRYDPKDLKPTKKFFANGGTEYKNFIKSNYPPAGHPGSFTMEWGGDPQPAVADIIEGPMSNSRKEAHIRNFEVPPGLYNHQVAFTSEKALTCLTVIAKLHSDELGIKPESPDQAASCCNTQ
;
A
#
# COMPACT_ATOMS: atom_id res chain seq x y z
N MET A 1 48.46 -6.03 25.59
CA MET A 1 48.10 -7.26 24.85
C MET A 1 46.58 -7.39 24.90
N LYS A 2 45.88 -7.33 23.76
CA LYS A 2 44.43 -7.63 23.72
C LYS A 2 44.27 -9.15 23.94
N SER A 3 43.47 -9.56 24.92
CA SER A 3 43.39 -10.98 25.31
C SER A 3 42.72 -11.81 24.20
N PHE A 4 43.17 -13.05 24.03
CA PHE A 4 42.63 -14.04 23.09
C PHE A 4 41.09 -14.16 23.18
N SER A 5 40.53 -13.95 24.38
CA SER A 5 39.09 -13.94 24.64
C SER A 5 38.34 -12.85 23.87
N SER A 6 38.94 -11.67 23.66
CA SER A 6 38.33 -10.60 22.87
C SER A 6 38.22 -10.94 21.38
N TYR A 7 39.16 -11.75 20.85
CA TYR A 7 39.13 -12.19 19.46
C TYR A 7 38.07 -13.26 19.22
N ILE A 8 37.89 -14.20 20.16
CA ILE A 8 36.82 -15.20 20.08
C ILE A 8 35.45 -14.52 20.12
N LEU A 9 35.26 -13.53 20.98
CA LEU A 9 33.99 -12.79 21.07
C LEU A 9 33.69 -12.03 19.77
N LEU A 10 34.68 -11.36 19.17
CA LEU A 10 34.54 -10.67 17.89
C LEU A 10 34.27 -11.65 16.74
N PHE A 11 34.91 -12.82 16.73
CA PHE A 11 34.63 -13.87 15.77
C PHE A 11 33.21 -14.41 15.92
N ALA A 12 32.78 -14.72 17.15
CA ALA A 12 31.42 -15.17 17.43
C ALA A 12 30.40 -14.12 16.99
N LEU A 13 30.62 -12.84 17.31
CA LEU A 13 29.76 -11.73 16.87
C LEU A 13 29.73 -11.59 15.35
N TYR A 14 30.88 -11.69 14.67
CA TYR A 14 30.97 -11.65 13.21
C TYR A 14 30.20 -12.81 12.56
N PHE A 15 30.40 -14.04 13.03
CA PHE A 15 29.67 -15.20 12.52
C PHE A 15 28.18 -15.13 12.84
N THR A 16 27.78 -14.74 14.07
CA THR A 16 26.35 -14.52 14.36
C THR A 16 25.77 -13.42 13.48
N SER A 17 26.49 -12.33 13.21
CA SER A 17 25.99 -11.27 12.31
C SER A 17 25.84 -11.77 10.86
N LEU A 18 26.74 -12.63 10.38
CA LEU A 18 26.62 -13.28 9.08
C LEU A 18 25.44 -14.25 9.03
N PHE A 19 25.22 -15.05 10.07
CA PHE A 19 24.06 -15.95 10.20
C PHE A 19 22.76 -15.14 10.28
N TYR A 20 22.68 -14.10 11.11
CA TYR A 20 21.47 -13.27 11.22
C TYR A 20 21.18 -12.49 9.93
N THR A 21 22.20 -12.03 9.20
CA THR A 21 21.97 -11.34 7.91
C THR A 21 21.52 -12.28 6.79
N THR A 22 22.02 -13.51 6.75
CA THR A 22 21.58 -14.52 5.75
C THR A 22 20.19 -15.07 6.02
N TYR A 23 19.74 -15.13 7.27
CA TYR A 23 18.37 -15.58 7.60
C TYR A 23 17.34 -14.44 7.62
N ALA A 24 17.73 -13.20 7.92
CA ALA A 24 16.79 -12.07 7.97
C ALA A 24 16.39 -11.52 6.58
N THR A 25 17.13 -11.87 5.52
CA THR A 25 16.94 -11.26 4.18
C THR A 25 16.51 -12.24 3.09
N ASN A 26 16.39 -13.54 3.36
CA ASN A 26 15.93 -14.50 2.36
C ASN A 26 14.41 -14.67 2.45
N PRO A 27 13.66 -14.30 1.40
CA PRO A 27 12.23 -14.54 1.34
C PRO A 27 11.90 -16.02 1.46
N PRO A 28 10.71 -16.36 1.99
CA PRO A 28 10.22 -17.72 1.87
C PRO A 28 10.10 -18.08 0.38
N ASP A 29 10.39 -19.35 0.07
CA ASP A 29 10.21 -19.90 -1.27
C ASP A 29 8.74 -19.71 -1.71
N LEU A 30 8.56 -19.20 -2.92
CA LEU A 30 7.25 -19.18 -3.58
C LEU A 30 6.70 -20.60 -3.70
N ARG A 31 5.38 -20.67 -3.81
CA ARG A 31 4.66 -21.89 -4.17
C ARG A 31 3.90 -21.62 -5.47
N SER A 32 3.84 -22.62 -6.34
CA SER A 32 2.96 -22.55 -7.52
C SER A 32 1.51 -22.35 -7.06
N VAL A 33 0.84 -21.39 -7.67
CA VAL A 33 -0.51 -20.98 -7.29
C VAL A 33 -1.55 -21.52 -8.25
N LEU A 34 -1.17 -21.82 -9.49
CA LEU A 34 -2.11 -22.19 -10.54
C LEU A 34 -2.76 -23.55 -10.29
N ARG A 35 -4.07 -23.51 -10.04
CA ARG A 35 -4.95 -24.67 -9.94
C ARG A 35 -6.22 -24.40 -10.74
N LYS A 36 -6.93 -25.46 -11.16
CA LYS A 36 -8.20 -25.29 -11.84
C LYS A 36 -9.15 -24.43 -10.99
N GLY A 37 -9.69 -23.37 -11.58
CA GLY A 37 -10.55 -22.38 -10.93
C GLY A 37 -9.81 -21.24 -10.24
N GLU A 38 -8.47 -21.26 -10.19
CA GLU A 38 -7.69 -20.21 -9.54
C GLU A 38 -7.79 -18.90 -10.33
N LYS A 39 -7.79 -17.78 -9.59
CA LYS A 39 -7.78 -16.45 -10.17
C LYS A 39 -6.36 -15.92 -10.31
N VAL A 40 -6.08 -15.30 -11.44
CA VAL A 40 -4.87 -14.52 -11.68
C VAL A 40 -5.23 -13.16 -12.23
N TYR A 41 -4.32 -12.20 -12.08
CA TYR A 41 -4.62 -10.80 -12.34
C TYR A 41 -3.63 -10.20 -13.31
N ARG A 42 -4.10 -9.47 -14.32
CA ARG A 42 -3.25 -8.71 -15.23
C ARG A 42 -3.50 -7.23 -15.04
N THR A 43 -2.44 -6.45 -15.16
CA THR A 43 -2.55 -5.00 -15.17
C THR A 43 -2.25 -4.46 -16.57
N VAL A 44 -3.22 -3.78 -17.15
CA VAL A 44 -3.13 -3.15 -18.47
C VAL A 44 -2.72 -1.68 -18.29
N THR A 45 -1.55 -1.32 -18.83
CA THR A 45 -0.95 0.01 -18.64
C THR A 45 -0.29 0.53 -19.92
N ARG A 46 -0.04 1.84 -19.99
CA ARG A 46 0.75 2.49 -21.05
C ARG A 46 0.30 2.10 -22.46
N GLY A 47 1.20 1.58 -23.29
CA GLY A 47 0.93 1.22 -24.69
C GLY A 47 -0.12 0.12 -24.85
N GLU A 48 -0.38 -0.68 -23.81
CA GLU A 48 -1.43 -1.69 -23.86
C GLU A 48 -2.83 -1.09 -23.66
N LEU A 49 -2.96 0.12 -23.09
CA LEU A 49 -4.26 0.77 -22.88
C LEU A 49 -5.07 0.92 -24.16
N ALA A 50 -4.41 1.11 -25.31
CA ALA A 50 -5.08 1.18 -26.61
C ALA A 50 -5.83 -0.11 -26.99
N ASN A 51 -5.51 -1.23 -26.34
CA ASN A 51 -6.08 -2.55 -26.58
C ASN A 51 -6.97 -3.04 -25.44
N GLU A 52 -7.30 -2.16 -24.48
CA GLU A 52 -8.08 -2.53 -23.30
C GLU A 52 -9.46 -3.12 -23.66
N ALA A 53 -10.08 -2.62 -24.73
CA ALA A 53 -11.36 -3.10 -25.24
C ALA A 53 -11.36 -4.58 -25.65
N ASN A 54 -10.19 -5.15 -25.96
CA ASN A 54 -10.06 -6.56 -26.34
C ASN A 54 -10.19 -7.53 -25.15
N TYR A 55 -10.13 -7.01 -23.91
CA TYR A 55 -10.42 -7.79 -22.71
C TYR A 55 -11.92 -7.88 -22.48
N VAL A 56 -12.56 -8.86 -23.10
CA VAL A 56 -14.01 -9.09 -23.03
C VAL A 56 -14.32 -10.15 -21.98
N VAL A 57 -15.13 -9.80 -20.97
CA VAL A 57 -15.59 -10.73 -19.94
C VAL A 57 -16.30 -11.93 -20.55
N GLY A 58 -15.96 -13.13 -20.09
CA GLY A 58 -16.42 -14.41 -20.61
C GLY A 58 -15.64 -14.95 -21.81
N GLN A 59 -14.66 -14.19 -22.33
CA GLN A 59 -13.81 -14.61 -23.43
C GLN A 59 -12.37 -14.91 -22.97
N LYS A 60 -11.60 -15.53 -23.86
CA LYS A 60 -10.15 -15.68 -23.68
C LYS A 60 -9.49 -14.30 -23.74
N PRO A 61 -8.37 -14.09 -23.02
CA PRO A 61 -7.60 -12.87 -23.16
C PRO A 61 -7.07 -12.70 -24.60
N PRO A 62 -6.77 -11.47 -25.03
CA PRO A 62 -6.13 -11.21 -26.32
C PRO A 62 -4.75 -11.86 -26.39
N GLU A 63 -4.26 -12.05 -27.61
CA GLU A 63 -2.89 -12.55 -27.82
C GLU A 63 -1.86 -11.60 -27.21
N PHE A 64 -0.76 -12.16 -26.71
CA PHE A 64 0.32 -11.36 -26.13
C PHE A 64 1.16 -10.68 -27.19
N PHE A 65 1.77 -9.54 -26.84
CA PHE A 65 2.71 -8.86 -27.72
C PHE A 65 4.02 -9.65 -27.83
N PRO A 66 4.67 -9.66 -29.01
CA PRO A 66 5.93 -10.38 -29.25
C PRO A 66 7.16 -9.66 -28.65
N ILE A 67 7.03 -9.13 -27.44
CA ILE A 67 8.07 -8.34 -26.74
C ILE A 67 8.74 -9.24 -25.71
N ALA A 68 10.06 -9.38 -25.78
CA ALA A 68 10.81 -10.17 -24.82
C ALA A 68 10.57 -9.68 -23.38
N GLY A 69 10.41 -10.64 -22.47
CA GLY A 69 10.27 -10.39 -21.05
C GLY A 69 11.00 -11.44 -20.22
N ASP A 70 10.86 -11.34 -18.91
CA ASP A 70 11.65 -12.15 -17.97
C ASP A 70 11.50 -13.65 -18.23
N PHE A 71 10.30 -14.10 -18.62
CA PHE A 71 10.00 -15.52 -18.78
C PHE A 71 9.88 -15.99 -20.23
N ALA A 72 9.88 -15.09 -21.21
CA ALA A 72 9.73 -15.48 -22.60
C ALA A 72 10.49 -14.57 -23.56
N LYS A 73 11.25 -15.22 -24.45
CA LYS A 73 12.05 -14.59 -25.50
C LYS A 73 11.21 -13.86 -26.54
N TYR A 74 10.06 -14.41 -26.91
CA TYR A 74 9.19 -13.90 -27.99
C TYR A 74 7.83 -13.41 -27.48
N GLY A 75 7.79 -12.90 -26.24
CA GLY A 75 6.55 -12.45 -25.63
C GLY A 75 5.82 -13.51 -24.82
N ALA A 76 5.04 -13.02 -23.86
CA ALA A 76 4.12 -13.81 -23.07
C ALA A 76 3.02 -12.91 -22.50
N PHE A 77 1.92 -13.55 -22.10
CA PHE A 77 0.88 -12.89 -21.34
C PHE A 77 1.20 -12.98 -19.84
N TYR A 78 1.69 -11.87 -19.30
CA TYR A 78 2.07 -11.77 -17.90
C TYR A 78 0.88 -11.45 -16.99
N THR A 79 0.80 -12.15 -15.87
CA THR A 79 -0.18 -11.99 -14.80
C THR A 79 0.51 -12.08 -13.44
N PHE A 80 -0.24 -11.79 -12.39
CA PHE A 80 0.15 -11.84 -10.99
C PHE A 80 -0.75 -12.83 -10.25
N ALA A 81 -0.19 -13.47 -9.23
CA ALA A 81 -0.91 -14.43 -8.41
C ALA A 81 -2.05 -13.76 -7.62
N THR A 82 -1.87 -12.51 -7.21
CA THR A 82 -2.85 -11.79 -6.37
C THR A 82 -3.26 -10.45 -6.97
N LEU A 83 -4.46 -10.01 -6.59
CA LEU A 83 -4.98 -8.68 -6.95
C LEU A 83 -4.06 -7.56 -6.44
N GLN A 84 -3.52 -7.73 -5.23
CA GLN A 84 -2.63 -6.76 -4.59
C GLN A 84 -1.35 -6.54 -5.41
N GLU A 85 -0.71 -7.61 -5.87
CA GLU A 85 0.51 -7.50 -6.70
C GLU A 85 0.22 -6.81 -8.04
N ALA A 86 -0.88 -7.17 -8.69
CA ALA A 86 -1.31 -6.53 -9.94
C ALA A 86 -1.59 -5.04 -9.73
N LEU A 87 -2.23 -4.70 -8.62
CA LEU A 87 -2.53 -3.32 -8.26
C LEU A 87 -1.25 -2.50 -8.02
N GLU A 88 -0.32 -3.04 -7.23
CA GLU A 88 0.97 -2.39 -6.97
C GLU A 88 1.73 -2.13 -8.26
N TRP A 89 1.73 -3.10 -9.17
CA TRP A 89 2.32 -2.95 -10.48
C TRP A 89 1.62 -1.87 -11.31
N GLY A 90 0.28 -1.84 -11.31
CA GLY A 90 -0.51 -0.82 -12.00
C GLY A 90 -0.19 0.58 -11.53
N MET A 91 -0.18 0.79 -10.22
CA MET A 91 0.22 2.06 -9.62
C MET A 91 1.65 2.43 -10.03
N HIS A 92 2.60 1.50 -9.97
CA HIS A 92 3.98 1.76 -10.38
C HIS A 92 4.09 2.20 -11.85
N MET A 93 3.46 1.45 -12.74
CA MET A 93 3.57 1.68 -14.17
C MET A 93 2.75 2.88 -14.66
N SER A 94 1.69 3.24 -13.95
CA SER A 94 0.93 4.48 -14.15
C SER A 94 1.62 5.72 -13.57
N GLY A 95 2.82 5.59 -12.99
CA GLY A 95 3.61 6.73 -12.49
C GLY A 95 3.27 7.18 -11.06
N PHE A 96 2.61 6.33 -10.27
CA PHE A 96 2.20 6.66 -8.90
C PHE A 96 3.39 6.84 -7.93
N TYR A 97 4.42 5.98 -8.02
CA TYR A 97 5.45 5.83 -6.98
C TYR A 97 6.72 6.70 -7.16
N TYR A 98 6.73 7.70 -8.05
CA TYR A 98 7.95 8.48 -8.27
C TYR A 98 8.20 9.52 -7.16
N LYS A 99 9.36 9.40 -6.50
CA LYS A 99 9.77 10.09 -5.25
C LYS A 99 9.89 11.62 -5.35
N LYS A 100 9.70 12.24 -6.51
CA LYS A 100 9.82 13.69 -6.70
C LYS A 100 8.67 14.24 -7.56
N PRO A 101 7.97 15.30 -7.11
CA PRO A 101 6.97 16.02 -7.91
C PRO A 101 7.47 16.49 -9.29
N SER A 102 8.78 16.75 -9.44
CA SER A 102 9.38 17.14 -10.73
C SER A 102 9.38 16.02 -11.78
N ASP A 103 9.23 14.75 -11.36
CA ASP A 103 9.14 13.61 -12.27
C ASP A 103 7.70 13.43 -12.80
N HIS A 104 6.70 14.11 -12.21
CA HIS A 104 5.27 13.96 -12.53
C HIS A 104 4.82 14.56 -13.87
N ILE A 105 5.64 15.35 -14.55
CA ILE A 105 5.15 16.20 -15.64
C ILE A 105 5.80 15.78 -16.96
N LYS A 106 5.48 14.57 -17.41
CA LYS A 106 5.59 14.24 -18.85
C LYS A 106 4.28 13.81 -19.47
N ASN A 107 3.35 13.22 -18.71
CA ASN A 107 1.98 12.96 -19.17
C ASN A 107 1.00 12.74 -18.00
N PRO A 108 0.30 13.79 -17.54
CA PRO A 108 -0.74 13.70 -16.51
C PRO A 108 -1.85 12.70 -16.85
N ALA A 109 -2.13 12.49 -18.15
CA ALA A 109 -3.17 11.59 -18.64
C ALA A 109 -2.93 10.09 -18.34
N TYR A 110 -1.71 9.71 -17.92
CA TYR A 110 -1.39 8.33 -17.55
C TYR A 110 -1.40 8.08 -16.05
N ILE A 111 -1.49 9.14 -15.24
CA ILE A 111 -1.51 8.98 -13.78
C ILE A 111 -2.85 8.34 -13.40
N HIS A 112 -2.78 7.24 -12.65
CA HIS A 112 -3.93 6.43 -12.23
C HIS A 112 -4.74 5.86 -13.38
N ASN A 113 -4.23 5.84 -14.61
CA ASN A 113 -4.96 5.25 -15.73
C ASN A 113 -4.43 3.85 -16.02
N PHE A 114 -5.11 2.85 -15.46
CA PHE A 114 -4.84 1.44 -15.73
C PHE A 114 -6.10 0.60 -15.55
N TYR A 115 -6.11 -0.59 -16.14
CA TYR A 115 -7.15 -1.59 -15.88
C TYR A 115 -6.55 -2.79 -15.16
N LEU A 116 -7.30 -3.34 -14.21
CA LEU A 116 -7.07 -4.67 -13.67
C LEU A 116 -8.01 -5.65 -14.35
N ILE A 117 -7.43 -6.69 -14.91
CA ILE A 117 -8.15 -7.79 -15.55
C ILE A 117 -8.04 -8.99 -14.62
N GLU A 118 -9.18 -9.49 -14.17
CA GLU A 118 -9.28 -10.75 -13.44
C GLU A 118 -9.49 -11.87 -14.45
N LEU A 119 -8.68 -12.92 -14.35
CA LEU A 119 -8.79 -14.11 -15.18
C LEU A 119 -8.94 -15.34 -14.31
N THR A 120 -9.77 -16.28 -14.73
CA THR A 120 -9.85 -17.61 -14.14
C THR A 120 -9.09 -18.61 -15.00
N TYR A 121 -8.26 -19.42 -14.35
CA TYR A 121 -7.49 -20.49 -14.98
C TYR A 121 -8.27 -21.82 -14.96
N ASP A 122 -8.46 -22.43 -16.12
CA ASP A 122 -8.99 -23.78 -16.28
C ASP A 122 -8.21 -24.51 -17.38
N PRO A 123 -7.32 -25.45 -17.03
CA PRO A 123 -6.53 -26.18 -18.02
C PRO A 123 -7.36 -27.12 -18.89
N LYS A 124 -8.61 -27.45 -18.48
CA LYS A 124 -9.44 -28.47 -19.13
C LYS A 124 -8.61 -29.73 -19.41
N ASP A 125 -8.62 -30.22 -20.64
CA ASP A 125 -7.82 -31.37 -21.10
C ASP A 125 -6.53 -30.96 -21.83
N LEU A 126 -6.20 -29.66 -21.84
CA LEU A 126 -5.05 -29.15 -22.59
C LEU A 126 -3.73 -29.59 -21.96
N ASN A 127 -3.65 -29.71 -20.63
CA ASN A 127 -2.43 -30.10 -19.90
C ASN A 127 -1.19 -29.26 -20.32
N PRO A 128 -1.20 -27.92 -20.10
CA PRO A 128 -0.03 -27.08 -20.38
C PRO A 128 1.17 -27.50 -19.52
N THR A 129 2.36 -27.43 -20.10
CA THR A 129 3.62 -27.64 -19.37
C THR A 129 3.94 -26.44 -18.49
N THR A 130 4.47 -26.69 -17.29
CA THR A 130 4.80 -25.61 -16.34
C THR A 130 6.26 -25.67 -15.93
N LYS A 131 6.94 -24.52 -15.93
CA LYS A 131 8.24 -24.33 -15.28
C LYS A 131 8.08 -23.40 -14.09
N PHE A 132 8.60 -23.78 -12.93
CA PHE A 132 8.44 -23.06 -11.68
C PHE A 132 9.79 -22.68 -11.07
N PHE A 133 9.96 -21.41 -10.71
CA PHE A 133 11.09 -20.91 -9.94
C PHE A 133 10.62 -20.49 -8.55
N ALA A 134 11.02 -21.23 -7.52
CA ALA A 134 10.62 -20.95 -6.14
C ALA A 134 11.21 -19.64 -5.58
N LYS A 135 12.39 -19.24 -6.07
CA LYS A 135 13.10 -18.03 -5.64
C LYS A 135 14.05 -17.57 -6.74
N GLY A 136 14.70 -16.44 -6.50
CA GLY A 136 15.82 -15.99 -7.33
C GLY A 136 17.06 -16.88 -7.22
N GLY A 137 18.20 -16.36 -7.65
CA GLY A 137 19.48 -17.04 -7.67
C GLY A 137 20.01 -17.29 -9.08
N HIS A 138 21.12 -18.01 -9.15
CA HIS A 138 21.92 -18.12 -10.37
C HIS A 138 21.14 -18.70 -11.56
N GLU A 139 20.47 -19.85 -11.38
CA GLU A 139 19.71 -20.51 -12.46
C GLU A 139 18.57 -19.61 -12.97
N TYR A 140 17.82 -19.00 -12.06
CA TYR A 140 16.76 -18.04 -12.39
C TYR A 140 17.31 -16.84 -13.17
N THR A 141 18.40 -16.25 -12.69
CA THR A 141 19.02 -15.08 -13.32
C THR A 141 19.61 -15.40 -14.69
N GLU A 142 20.22 -16.58 -14.87
CA GLU A 142 20.68 -17.03 -16.19
C GLU A 142 19.52 -17.25 -17.16
N PHE A 143 18.45 -17.89 -16.69
CA PHE A 143 17.24 -18.10 -17.47
C PHE A 143 16.66 -16.78 -17.98
N ILE A 144 16.45 -15.81 -17.09
CA ILE A 144 15.93 -14.48 -17.45
C ILE A 144 16.85 -13.78 -18.45
N LYS A 145 18.16 -13.73 -18.18
CA LYS A 145 19.12 -13.07 -19.07
C LYS A 145 19.08 -13.65 -20.48
N SER A 146 18.89 -14.95 -20.62
CA SER A 146 18.82 -15.63 -21.92
C SER A 146 17.60 -15.22 -22.77
N ASN A 147 16.52 -14.73 -22.13
CA ASN A 147 15.31 -14.30 -22.83
C ASN A 147 15.46 -12.93 -23.50
N TYR A 148 16.46 -12.13 -23.11
CA TYR A 148 16.61 -10.76 -23.60
C TYR A 148 17.68 -10.62 -24.69
N PRO A 149 17.46 -9.80 -25.72
CA PRO A 149 18.48 -9.57 -26.74
C PRO A 149 19.78 -9.03 -26.13
N PRO A 150 20.96 -9.60 -26.45
CA PRO A 150 22.22 -9.14 -25.89
C PRO A 150 22.56 -7.72 -26.37
N PRO A 151 23.42 -6.99 -25.64
CA PRO A 151 23.91 -5.69 -26.11
C PRO A 151 24.49 -5.78 -27.53
N GLY A 152 24.12 -4.84 -28.40
CA GLY A 152 24.53 -4.83 -29.81
C GLY A 152 23.63 -5.63 -30.76
N HIS A 153 22.65 -6.40 -30.25
CA HIS A 153 21.61 -6.99 -31.09
C HIS A 153 20.69 -5.89 -31.67
N PRO A 154 20.22 -5.97 -32.94
CA PRO A 154 19.30 -4.98 -33.52
C PRO A 154 18.04 -4.74 -32.69
N GLY A 155 17.56 -5.81 -32.07
CA GLY A 155 16.43 -5.83 -31.14
C GLY A 155 16.68 -5.32 -29.72
N SER A 156 17.90 -4.92 -29.37
CA SER A 156 18.25 -4.57 -27.98
C SER A 156 17.50 -3.35 -27.43
N MET A 157 17.03 -2.46 -28.31
CA MET A 157 16.23 -1.29 -27.94
C MET A 157 14.72 -1.55 -27.97
N SER A 158 14.23 -2.36 -28.90
CA SER A 158 12.81 -2.72 -29.02
C SER A 158 12.40 -3.89 -28.14
N MET A 159 13.38 -4.65 -27.63
CA MET A 159 13.19 -5.92 -26.91
C MET A 159 12.57 -7.01 -27.80
N GLU A 160 12.73 -6.91 -29.11
CA GLU A 160 12.23 -7.90 -30.07
C GLU A 160 13.39 -8.68 -30.68
N TRP A 161 13.34 -10.01 -30.70
CA TRP A 161 14.44 -10.82 -31.24
C TRP A 161 14.49 -10.88 -32.78
N GLY A 162 13.38 -10.59 -33.46
CA GLY A 162 13.24 -10.81 -34.90
C GLY A 162 13.30 -12.30 -35.29
N GLY A 163 13.00 -12.59 -36.57
CA GLY A 163 12.95 -13.95 -37.10
C GLY A 163 11.75 -14.77 -36.61
N GLU A 164 11.73 -16.05 -36.97
CA GLU A 164 10.65 -16.97 -36.60
C GLU A 164 10.64 -17.23 -35.08
N PRO A 165 9.52 -16.98 -34.38
CA PRO A 165 9.38 -17.24 -32.96
C PRO A 165 9.71 -18.69 -32.61
N GLN A 166 10.53 -18.88 -31.58
CA GLN A 166 10.81 -20.20 -31.02
C GLN A 166 9.95 -20.45 -29.78
N PRO A 167 9.56 -21.71 -29.52
CA PRO A 167 8.83 -22.05 -28.30
C PRO A 167 9.59 -21.61 -27.04
N ALA A 168 8.85 -21.17 -26.03
CA ALA A 168 9.40 -20.94 -24.70
C ALA A 168 9.76 -22.26 -24.01
N ALA A 169 10.43 -22.18 -22.85
CA ALA A 169 10.85 -23.35 -22.08
C ALA A 169 9.68 -24.18 -21.52
N ALA A 170 8.50 -23.59 -21.38
CA ALA A 170 7.25 -24.22 -20.96
C ALA A 170 6.07 -23.35 -21.40
N ASP A 171 4.88 -23.94 -21.49
CA ASP A 171 3.62 -23.23 -21.80
C ASP A 171 3.29 -22.15 -20.74
N ILE A 172 3.56 -22.47 -19.47
CA ILE A 172 3.37 -21.61 -18.30
C ILE A 172 4.67 -21.52 -17.52
N ILE A 173 5.05 -20.32 -17.12
CA ILE A 173 6.24 -20.09 -16.32
C ILE A 173 5.88 -19.23 -15.11
N GLU A 174 6.15 -19.73 -13.92
CA GLU A 174 5.86 -19.11 -12.64
C GLU A 174 7.17 -18.80 -11.90
N GLY A 175 7.25 -17.63 -11.26
CA GLY A 175 8.42 -17.29 -10.46
C GLY A 175 8.35 -15.90 -9.83
N PRO A 176 9.40 -15.50 -9.09
CA PRO A 176 9.45 -14.17 -8.52
C PRO A 176 9.56 -13.12 -9.64
N MET A 177 9.08 -11.91 -9.39
CA MET A 177 9.12 -10.82 -10.36
C MET A 177 10.52 -10.18 -10.41
N SER A 178 11.06 -9.98 -11.61
CA SER A 178 12.35 -9.32 -11.86
C SER A 178 12.16 -7.92 -12.46
N ASN A 179 13.22 -7.10 -12.40
CA ASN A 179 13.31 -5.83 -13.11
C ASN A 179 14.36 -5.93 -14.24
N SER A 180 14.05 -6.75 -15.25
CA SER A 180 14.81 -6.90 -16.50
C SER A 180 16.27 -7.32 -16.29
N ARG A 181 16.55 -8.63 -16.41
CA ARG A 181 17.91 -9.24 -16.35
C ARG A 181 18.58 -9.24 -14.96
N LYS A 182 17.83 -8.98 -13.89
CA LYS A 182 18.35 -8.83 -12.52
C LYS A 182 17.71 -9.83 -11.56
N GLU A 183 18.34 -10.00 -10.41
CA GLU A 183 17.75 -10.73 -9.28
C GLU A 183 16.37 -10.13 -8.91
N PRO A 184 15.44 -10.96 -8.44
CA PRO A 184 14.10 -10.51 -8.11
C PRO A 184 14.11 -9.57 -6.91
N HIS A 185 13.20 -8.61 -6.92
CA HIS A 185 13.06 -7.67 -5.82
C HIS A 185 12.31 -8.30 -4.64
N ILE A 186 12.85 -8.10 -3.44
CA ILE A 186 12.17 -8.44 -2.19
C ILE A 186 11.23 -7.27 -1.84
N ARG A 187 9.95 -7.57 -1.73
CA ARG A 187 8.91 -6.72 -1.15
C ARG A 187 9.20 -6.56 0.34
N ASN A 188 9.22 -5.31 0.80
CA ASN A 188 9.46 -4.92 2.19
C ASN A 188 10.76 -5.55 2.77
N PRO A 189 11.94 -5.16 2.28
CA PRO A 189 13.22 -5.70 2.78
C PRO A 189 13.44 -5.44 4.28
N ASP A 190 12.70 -4.50 4.86
CA ASP A 190 12.75 -4.13 6.27
C ASP A 190 11.81 -4.98 7.15
N VAL A 191 10.99 -5.86 6.57
CA VAL A 191 10.08 -6.76 7.29
C VAL A 191 10.52 -8.22 7.05
N PRO A 192 11.04 -8.92 8.06
CA PRO A 192 11.35 -10.34 7.96
C PRO A 192 10.07 -11.19 7.99
N PRO A 193 9.98 -12.29 7.21
CA PRO A 193 10.86 -12.67 6.10
C PRO A 193 10.33 -11.99 4.83
N GLY A 194 11.06 -11.03 4.25
CA GLY A 194 10.56 -10.22 3.12
C GLY A 194 9.96 -11.09 2.01
N LEU A 195 9.05 -10.58 1.17
CA LEU A 195 8.27 -11.42 0.24
C LEU A 195 8.67 -11.19 -1.22
N TYR A 196 8.48 -12.17 -2.11
CA TYR A 196 8.55 -11.90 -3.55
C TYR A 196 7.18 -11.55 -4.11
N ASN A 197 7.13 -10.67 -5.12
CA ASN A 197 5.96 -10.60 -5.99
C ASN A 197 5.98 -11.81 -6.92
N HIS A 198 4.87 -12.54 -7.02
CA HIS A 198 4.74 -13.71 -7.86
C HIS A 198 4.19 -13.32 -9.24
N GLN A 199 5.01 -13.53 -10.27
CA GLN A 199 4.65 -13.31 -11.66
C GLN A 199 4.45 -14.64 -12.37
N ILE A 200 3.48 -14.67 -13.28
CA ILE A 200 3.09 -15.85 -14.05
C ILE A 200 3.01 -15.45 -15.52
N ALA A 201 3.74 -16.15 -16.39
CA ALA A 201 3.74 -15.93 -17.82
C ALA A 201 3.08 -17.11 -18.56
N PHE A 202 2.08 -16.79 -19.38
CA PHE A 202 1.47 -17.72 -20.33
C PHE A 202 2.09 -17.47 -21.70
N THR A 203 2.91 -18.41 -22.16
CA THR A 203 3.85 -18.21 -23.28
C THR A 203 3.39 -18.84 -24.59
N SER A 204 2.32 -19.65 -24.54
CA SER A 204 1.80 -20.38 -25.69
C SER A 204 0.30 -20.18 -25.85
N LYS A 205 -0.21 -20.42 -27.06
CA LYS A 205 -1.65 -20.41 -27.34
C LYS A 205 -2.40 -21.40 -26.45
N LYS A 206 -1.79 -22.57 -26.22
CA LYS A 206 -2.31 -23.61 -25.35
C LYS A 206 -2.48 -23.12 -23.90
N ALA A 207 -1.50 -22.39 -23.37
CA ALA A 207 -1.58 -21.78 -22.04
C ALA A 207 -2.67 -20.69 -21.99
N MET A 208 -2.72 -19.83 -23.01
CA MET A 208 -3.72 -18.76 -23.13
C MET A 208 -5.15 -19.30 -23.24
N ASP A 209 -5.32 -20.43 -23.90
CA ASP A 209 -6.61 -21.12 -24.05
C ASP A 209 -7.15 -21.66 -22.72
N CYS A 210 -6.32 -21.72 -21.68
CA CYS A 210 -6.71 -22.08 -20.32
C CYS A 210 -7.23 -20.87 -19.52
N LEU A 211 -7.22 -19.65 -20.07
CA LEU A 211 -7.65 -18.44 -19.37
C LEU A 211 -9.00 -17.95 -19.87
N THR A 212 -9.83 -17.47 -18.95
CA THR A 212 -11.05 -16.73 -19.26
C THR A 212 -11.08 -15.44 -18.46
N VAL A 213 -11.34 -14.31 -19.11
CA VAL A 213 -11.53 -13.02 -18.45
C VAL A 213 -12.83 -13.07 -17.65
N THR A 214 -12.76 -12.91 -16.34
CA THR A 214 -13.94 -12.93 -15.44
C THR A 214 -14.26 -11.57 -14.86
N GLY A 215 -13.29 -10.65 -14.86
CA GLY A 215 -13.49 -9.28 -14.40
C GLY A 215 -12.59 -8.31 -15.14
N LYS A 216 -13.07 -7.07 -15.26
CA LYS A 216 -12.32 -5.95 -15.82
C LYS A 216 -12.71 -4.70 -15.07
N PHE A 217 -11.73 -4.12 -14.39
CA PHE A 217 -11.93 -3.01 -13.48
C PHE A 217 -11.02 -1.88 -13.91
N HIS A 218 -11.61 -0.71 -14.21
CA HIS A 218 -10.81 0.49 -14.32
C HIS A 218 -10.34 0.91 -12.93
N SER A 219 -9.14 1.48 -12.83
CA SER A 219 -8.56 1.99 -11.59
C SER A 219 -9.49 2.92 -10.81
N ASP A 220 -10.33 3.72 -11.47
CA ASP A 220 -11.29 4.61 -10.81
C ASP A 220 -12.38 3.84 -10.04
N MET A 221 -12.70 2.61 -10.47
CA MET A 221 -13.70 1.74 -9.82
C MET A 221 -13.15 1.05 -8.56
N LEU A 222 -11.82 1.00 -8.41
CA LEU A 222 -11.20 0.32 -7.29
C LEU A 222 -11.26 1.16 -6.01
N GLU A 223 -11.82 2.39 -6.07
CA GLU A 223 -11.77 3.40 -5.01
C GLU A 223 -10.35 3.68 -4.51
N ILE A 224 -9.34 3.30 -5.30
CA ILE A 224 -7.92 3.61 -5.08
C ILE A 224 -7.73 5.03 -5.58
N ARG A 225 -8.41 5.93 -4.90
CA ARG A 225 -8.12 7.34 -4.97
C ARG A 225 -6.79 7.48 -4.26
N PRO A 226 -5.74 7.94 -4.95
CA PRO A 226 -4.73 8.67 -4.23
C PRO A 226 -5.45 9.78 -3.47
N ALA A 227 -4.87 10.21 -2.36
CA ALA A 227 -5.04 11.59 -1.98
C ALA A 227 -4.35 12.49 -3.04
N THR A 228 -4.93 12.56 -4.24
CA THR A 228 -4.59 13.55 -5.26
C THR A 228 -5.20 14.91 -4.86
N PRO A 229 -4.66 16.03 -5.37
CA PRO A 229 -4.68 17.37 -4.76
C PRO A 229 -6.05 18.02 -4.56
N ASP A 230 -7.10 17.41 -5.10
CA ASP A 230 -8.46 17.90 -4.99
C ASP A 230 -9.03 17.40 -3.67
N GLY A 231 -8.53 17.98 -2.57
CA GLY A 231 -9.09 17.78 -1.24
C GLY A 231 -10.61 17.84 -1.28
N PRO A 232 -11.31 17.19 -0.34
CA PRO A 232 -12.68 16.67 -0.52
C PRO A 232 -13.51 17.53 -1.47
N SER A 233 -13.90 16.96 -2.62
CA SER A 233 -14.79 17.62 -3.59
C SER A 233 -16.00 18.21 -2.86
N SER A 234 -16.59 19.29 -3.37
CA SER A 234 -17.85 19.78 -2.80
C SER A 234 -18.85 18.62 -2.73
N CYS A 235 -19.38 18.32 -1.53
CA CYS A 235 -20.18 17.13 -1.18
C CYS A 235 -19.44 15.79 -0.96
N ALA A 236 -18.13 15.78 -0.71
CA ALA A 236 -17.40 14.56 -0.36
C ALA A 236 -17.75 14.06 1.05
N LYS A 237 -17.66 12.75 1.24
CA LYS A 237 -17.71 12.12 2.55
C LYS A 237 -16.31 12.07 3.14
N VAL A 238 -16.19 12.33 4.43
CA VAL A 238 -14.99 12.10 5.23
C VAL A 238 -15.36 11.32 6.48
N TYR A 239 -14.41 10.55 6.98
CA TYR A 239 -14.65 9.60 8.06
C TYR A 239 -13.74 9.94 9.25
N ARG A 240 -14.23 9.74 10.46
CA ARG A 240 -13.43 9.90 11.68
C ARG A 240 -13.68 8.73 12.59
N THR A 241 -12.65 8.26 13.27
CA THR A 241 -12.80 7.31 14.37
C THR A 241 -12.55 8.01 15.70
N ILE A 242 -13.50 7.85 16.61
CA ILE A 242 -13.44 8.33 17.99
C ILE A 242 -12.90 7.19 18.83
N THR A 243 -11.71 7.38 19.40
CA THR A 243 -11.04 6.36 20.20
C THR A 243 -10.53 6.92 21.52
N ARG A 244 -10.21 6.03 22.47
CA ARG A 244 -9.52 6.36 23.73
C ARG A 244 -10.24 7.46 24.54
N GLY A 245 -9.48 8.48 25.00
CA GLY A 245 -10.02 9.58 25.80
C GLY A 245 -11.07 10.43 25.07
N GLU A 246 -11.16 10.32 23.74
CA GLU A 246 -12.21 10.97 22.97
C GLU A 246 -13.59 10.29 23.14
N LEU A 247 -13.61 9.00 23.52
CA LEU A 247 -14.86 8.26 23.76
C LEU A 247 -15.74 8.93 24.82
N ALA A 248 -15.14 9.61 25.80
CA ALA A 248 -15.88 10.37 26.81
C ALA A 248 -16.70 11.55 26.23
N TYR A 249 -16.47 11.89 24.95
CA TYR A 249 -17.09 13.00 24.25
C TYR A 249 -17.85 12.59 22.99
N GLN A 250 -18.05 11.28 22.78
CA GLN A 250 -18.69 10.75 21.57
C GLN A 250 -20.12 11.28 21.35
N ASP A 251 -20.84 11.61 22.43
CA ASP A 251 -22.19 12.18 22.37
C ASP A 251 -22.25 13.56 21.72
N ARG A 252 -21.12 14.25 21.58
CA ARG A 252 -21.04 15.55 20.89
C ARG A 252 -21.14 15.42 19.37
N TYR A 253 -20.93 14.23 18.82
CA TYR A 253 -21.11 13.93 17.40
C TYR A 253 -22.58 13.60 17.13
N VAL A 254 -23.41 14.64 17.05
CA VAL A 254 -24.85 14.53 16.82
C VAL A 254 -25.14 14.56 15.32
N VAL A 255 -25.84 13.54 14.81
CA VAL A 255 -26.26 13.47 13.40
C VAL A 255 -27.09 14.71 13.03
N GLY A 256 -26.77 15.30 11.89
CA GLY A 256 -27.37 16.55 11.39
C GLY A 256 -26.64 17.83 11.83
N ASN A 257 -25.73 17.75 12.80
CA ASN A 257 -25.01 18.92 13.32
C ASN A 257 -23.56 19.00 12.78
N LYS A 258 -22.93 20.16 12.96
CA LYS A 258 -21.48 20.30 12.78
C LYS A 258 -20.75 19.47 13.84
N PRO A 259 -19.55 18.91 13.53
CA PRO A 259 -18.75 18.23 14.54
C PRO A 259 -18.38 19.18 15.70
N PRO A 260 -18.09 18.65 16.89
CA PRO A 260 -17.59 19.45 18.00
C PRO A 260 -16.27 20.15 17.63
N PRO A 261 -15.94 21.25 18.33
CA PRO A 261 -14.61 21.85 18.21
C PRO A 261 -13.55 20.81 18.59
N PHE A 262 -12.38 20.93 17.96
CA PHE A 262 -11.26 20.04 18.22
C PHE A 262 -10.69 20.24 19.63
N PHE A 263 -10.11 19.17 20.19
CA PHE A 263 -9.39 19.26 21.46
C PHE A 263 -8.13 20.10 21.28
N PRO A 264 -7.76 20.96 22.26
CA PRO A 264 -6.60 21.85 22.16
C PRO A 264 -5.26 21.12 22.37
N ILE A 265 -5.14 19.92 21.80
CA ILE A 265 -3.97 19.05 21.89
C ILE A 265 -3.19 19.20 20.61
N ALA A 266 -1.90 19.53 20.71
CA ALA A 266 -1.03 19.59 19.55
C ALA A 266 -1.03 18.25 18.80
N GLY A 267 -1.19 18.31 17.49
CA GLY A 267 -1.07 17.16 16.61
C GLY A 267 -0.29 17.51 15.35
N ASP A 268 -0.16 16.54 14.46
CA ASP A 268 0.70 16.63 13.26
C ASP A 268 0.43 17.87 12.43
N PHE A 269 -0.83 18.28 12.33
CA PHE A 269 -1.26 19.36 11.45
C PHE A 269 -1.68 20.63 12.17
N ALA A 270 -1.78 20.61 13.50
CA ALA A 270 -2.16 21.80 14.23
C ALA A 270 -1.55 21.86 15.61
N LYS A 271 -0.92 23.00 15.89
CA LYS A 271 -0.30 23.36 17.16
C LYS A 271 -1.29 23.38 18.33
N TYR A 272 -2.54 23.77 18.07
CA TYR A 272 -3.61 23.93 19.07
C TYR A 272 -4.80 23.00 18.82
N GLY A 273 -4.56 21.86 18.16
CA GLY A 273 -5.61 20.90 17.86
C GLY A 273 -6.24 21.04 16.49
N ALA A 274 -6.76 19.92 16.00
CA ALA A 274 -7.53 19.83 14.78
C ALA A 274 -8.51 18.65 14.87
N LEU A 275 -9.55 18.69 14.05
CA LEU A 275 -10.38 17.52 13.79
C LEU A 275 -9.73 16.75 12.64
N TYR A 276 -9.19 15.57 12.96
CA TYR A 276 -8.59 14.66 11.99
C TYR A 276 -9.64 13.72 11.39
N THR A 277 -9.64 13.60 10.08
CA THR A 277 -10.53 12.72 9.32
C THR A 277 -9.76 11.99 8.22
N PHE A 278 -10.39 10.97 7.66
CA PHE A 278 -9.90 10.13 6.58
C PHE A 278 -10.78 10.34 5.34
N ALA A 279 -10.18 10.21 4.16
CA ALA A 279 -10.90 10.31 2.90
C ALA A 279 -11.74 9.06 2.64
N THR A 280 -11.31 7.90 3.14
CA THR A 280 -11.97 6.62 2.93
C THR A 280 -12.46 5.98 4.23
N LEU A 281 -13.51 5.17 4.11
CA LEU A 281 -14.03 4.37 5.22
C LEU A 281 -12.96 3.39 5.73
N GLN A 282 -12.27 2.73 4.80
CA GLN A 282 -11.24 1.73 5.11
C GLN A 282 -10.12 2.31 5.98
N GLU A 283 -9.56 3.47 5.62
CA GLU A 283 -8.51 4.13 6.42
C GLU A 283 -8.99 4.48 7.84
N ALA A 284 -10.24 4.92 7.97
CA ALA A 284 -10.83 5.23 9.27
C ALA A 284 -10.99 3.97 10.13
N LEU A 285 -11.44 2.86 9.54
CA LEU A 285 -11.59 1.57 10.22
C LEU A 285 -10.24 1.02 10.67
N GLU A 286 -9.24 1.02 9.79
CA GLU A 286 -7.87 0.62 10.12
C GLU A 286 -7.32 1.43 11.30
N TRP A 287 -7.53 2.75 11.29
CA TRP A 287 -7.14 3.61 12.40
C TRP A 287 -7.92 3.31 13.70
N GLY A 288 -9.23 3.08 13.60
CA GLY A 288 -10.07 2.75 14.75
C GLY A 288 -9.63 1.46 15.44
N MET A 289 -9.44 0.40 14.66
CA MET A 289 -8.96 -0.90 15.15
C MET A 289 -7.56 -0.78 15.78
N HIS A 290 -6.64 -0.06 15.11
CA HIS A 290 -5.28 0.10 15.62
C HIS A 290 -5.24 0.91 16.93
N THR A 291 -5.95 2.03 16.99
CA THR A 291 -5.84 2.94 18.15
C THR A 291 -6.66 2.49 19.37
N SER A 292 -7.70 1.70 19.19
CA SER A 292 -8.47 1.08 20.29
C SER A 292 -7.69 -0.05 20.99
N GLY A 293 -6.85 -0.81 20.26
CA GLY A 293 -6.01 -1.87 20.85
C GLY A 293 -4.70 -1.41 21.55
N PHE A 294 -4.17 -0.22 21.23
CA PHE A 294 -2.88 0.25 21.73
C PHE A 294 -2.97 0.95 23.11
N TYR A 295 -3.10 0.21 24.21
CA TYR A 295 -2.65 0.68 25.54
C TYR A 295 -2.51 -0.45 26.58
N TYR A 296 -1.37 -1.16 26.61
CA TYR A 296 -0.79 -1.66 27.87
C TYR A 296 0.75 -1.59 27.80
N LYS A 297 1.35 -0.95 28.81
CA LYS A 297 2.70 -0.33 28.79
C LYS A 297 3.87 -1.29 28.95
N LYS A 298 3.66 -2.60 28.96
CA LYS A 298 4.71 -3.62 29.02
C LYS A 298 4.34 -4.84 28.18
N PRO A 299 5.32 -5.52 27.54
CA PRO A 299 5.10 -6.83 26.90
C PRO A 299 4.54 -7.90 27.85
N SER A 300 4.58 -7.70 29.18
CA SER A 300 3.96 -8.59 30.15
C SER A 300 2.49 -8.27 30.46
N ASP A 301 1.97 -7.14 29.96
CA ASP A 301 0.61 -6.66 30.23
C ASP A 301 -0.32 -6.90 29.03
N HIS A 302 0.01 -7.85 28.13
CA HIS A 302 -0.84 -8.20 26.98
C HIS A 302 -2.28 -8.45 27.43
N ILE A 303 -3.17 -7.61 26.90
CA ILE A 303 -4.62 -7.76 26.76
C ILE A 303 -5.26 -8.58 27.88
N LYS A 304 -5.57 -7.93 29.02
CA LYS A 304 -6.41 -8.56 30.04
C LYS A 304 -7.90 -8.60 29.66
N ASP A 305 -8.31 -7.87 28.62
CA ASP A 305 -9.71 -7.82 28.21
C ASP A 305 -9.84 -7.59 26.68
N PRO A 306 -10.15 -8.65 25.90
CA PRO A 306 -10.41 -8.57 24.46
C PRO A 306 -11.53 -7.61 24.08
N SER A 307 -12.41 -7.22 25.01
CA SER A 307 -13.52 -6.30 24.71
C SER A 307 -13.06 -4.88 24.33
N TYR A 308 -11.80 -4.50 24.61
CA TYR A 308 -11.26 -3.18 24.30
C TYR A 308 -10.71 -3.02 22.87
N ILE A 309 -10.39 -4.13 22.18
CA ILE A 309 -9.74 -4.11 20.85
C ILE A 309 -10.68 -3.56 19.76
N HIS A 310 -11.96 -3.42 20.07
CA HIS A 310 -12.94 -2.91 19.14
C HIS A 310 -13.74 -1.73 19.71
N ASN A 311 -13.41 -1.15 20.87
CA ASN A 311 -14.22 -0.05 21.39
C ASN A 311 -13.88 1.29 20.71
N PHE A 312 -14.59 1.60 19.63
CA PHE A 312 -14.54 2.88 18.93
C PHE A 312 -15.87 3.24 18.26
N TYR A 313 -16.08 4.52 18.00
CA TYR A 313 -17.15 4.98 17.11
C TYR A 313 -16.57 5.42 15.78
N LEU A 314 -17.23 5.04 14.69
CA LEU A 314 -17.02 5.59 13.37
C LEU A 314 -18.03 6.71 13.12
N VAL A 315 -17.54 7.89 12.76
CA VAL A 315 -18.35 9.04 12.38
C VAL A 315 -18.18 9.30 10.89
N GLU A 316 -19.28 9.32 10.16
CA GLU A 316 -19.34 9.76 8.78
C GLU A 316 -19.78 11.22 8.74
N MET A 317 -19.05 12.05 8.00
CA MET A 317 -19.34 13.46 7.82
C MET A 317 -19.41 13.80 6.34
N ARG A 318 -20.36 14.67 5.99
CA ARG A 318 -20.40 15.31 4.67
C ARG A 318 -19.64 16.63 4.75
N TYR A 319 -18.70 16.82 3.83
CA TYR A 319 -18.01 18.07 3.59
C TYR A 319 -18.71 18.89 2.51
N ASP A 320 -19.20 20.07 2.90
CA ASP A 320 -19.83 21.06 2.04
C ASP A 320 -19.25 22.45 2.35
N PRO A 321 -18.24 22.91 1.59
CA PRO A 321 -17.60 24.19 1.86
C PRO A 321 -18.50 25.41 1.58
N LYS A 322 -19.60 25.22 0.85
CA LYS A 322 -20.47 26.31 0.35
C LYS A 322 -19.63 27.52 -0.13
N ASP A 323 -20.03 28.72 0.24
CA ASP A 323 -19.34 29.98 -0.07
C ASP A 323 -18.20 30.33 0.90
N LEU A 324 -17.90 29.49 1.89
CA LEU A 324 -16.91 29.83 2.92
C LEU A 324 -15.48 29.85 2.37
N LYS A 325 -15.18 29.10 1.29
CA LYS A 325 -13.84 29.04 0.66
C LYS A 325 -12.71 28.88 1.69
N PRO A 326 -12.66 27.76 2.46
CA PRO A 326 -11.57 27.49 3.39
C PRO A 326 -10.23 27.40 2.63
N THR A 327 -9.19 27.98 3.22
CA THR A 327 -7.81 27.87 2.73
C THR A 327 -7.29 26.46 2.93
N LYS A 328 -6.52 25.93 1.97
CA LYS A 328 -6.01 24.56 2.02
C LYS A 328 -4.48 24.54 1.94
N LYS A 329 -3.84 23.66 2.71
CA LYS A 329 -2.42 23.30 2.56
C LYS A 329 -2.28 21.80 2.37
N PHE A 330 -1.55 21.39 1.34
CA PHE A 330 -1.37 19.98 1.00
C PHE A 330 0.11 19.58 1.06
N PHE A 331 0.37 18.40 1.62
CA PHE A 331 1.67 17.75 1.64
C PHE A 331 1.60 16.43 0.89
N ALA A 332 2.17 16.38 -0.31
CA ALA A 332 2.11 15.20 -1.18
C ALA A 332 2.80 13.95 -0.58
N ASN A 333 3.78 14.14 0.31
CA ASN A 333 4.56 13.06 0.90
C ASN A 333 5.23 13.48 2.21
N GLY A 334 5.87 12.51 2.87
CA GLY A 334 6.63 12.69 4.10
C GLY A 334 8.00 13.37 3.95
N GLY A 335 8.19 14.23 2.94
CA GLY A 335 9.45 14.90 2.62
C GLY A 335 9.91 15.91 3.68
N THR A 336 11.05 16.56 3.42
CA THR A 336 11.68 17.49 4.39
C THR A 336 10.77 18.65 4.80
N GLU A 337 9.99 19.21 3.86
CA GLU A 337 9.04 20.29 4.16
C GLU A 337 7.96 19.84 5.14
N TYR A 338 7.32 18.69 4.87
CA TYR A 338 6.35 18.06 5.76
C TYR A 338 6.95 17.78 7.15
N LYS A 339 8.15 17.18 7.20
CA LYS A 339 8.84 16.88 8.47
C LYS A 339 9.10 18.15 9.29
N ASN A 340 9.52 19.23 8.64
CA ASN A 340 9.75 20.51 9.30
C ASN A 340 8.44 21.14 9.79
N PHE A 341 7.37 21.06 8.99
CA PHE A 341 6.05 21.54 9.37
C PHE A 341 5.52 20.83 10.61
N ILE A 342 5.51 19.49 10.62
CA ILE A 342 5.08 18.70 11.77
C ILE A 342 5.88 19.03 13.02
N LYS A 343 7.23 19.08 12.91
CA LYS A 343 8.09 19.40 14.05
C LYS A 343 7.75 20.75 14.67
N SER A 344 7.32 21.72 13.86
CA SER A 344 6.94 23.05 14.35
C SER A 344 5.60 23.07 15.10
N ASN A 345 4.73 22.07 14.88
CA ASN A 345 3.45 21.97 15.58
C ASN A 345 3.57 21.37 16.99
N TYR A 346 4.68 20.71 17.31
CA TYR A 346 4.88 20.05 18.61
C TYR A 346 5.79 20.86 19.55
N PRO A 347 5.49 20.94 20.87
CA PRO A 347 6.33 21.69 21.82
C PRO A 347 7.76 21.15 21.80
N PRO A 348 8.82 21.96 21.85
CA PRO A 348 10.19 21.42 21.89
C PRO A 348 10.40 20.52 23.11
N ALA A 349 11.38 19.61 23.03
CA ALA A 349 11.75 18.78 24.17
C ALA A 349 12.19 19.69 25.34
N GLY A 350 11.62 19.46 26.54
CA GLY A 350 11.85 20.30 27.72
C GLY A 350 10.86 21.46 27.92
N HIS A 351 9.90 21.68 27.01
CA HIS A 351 8.79 22.61 27.25
C HIS A 351 7.87 22.09 28.37
N PRO A 352 7.34 22.93 29.28
CA PRO A 352 6.46 22.48 30.37
C PRO A 352 5.25 21.66 29.90
N GLY A 353 4.65 22.04 28.77
CA GLY A 353 3.55 21.28 28.14
C GLY A 353 3.98 20.20 27.15
N SER A 354 5.26 19.79 27.14
CA SER A 354 5.74 18.72 26.26
C SER A 354 5.17 17.33 26.60
N PHE A 355 4.77 17.12 27.85
CA PHE A 355 4.12 15.88 28.31
C PHE A 355 2.61 15.86 28.07
N THR A 356 1.94 17.01 28.18
CA THR A 356 0.49 17.15 27.91
C THR A 356 0.19 17.46 26.45
N MET A 357 1.23 17.77 25.66
CA MET A 357 1.11 18.22 24.27
C MET A 357 0.33 19.52 24.13
N GLU A 358 0.35 20.35 25.18
CA GLU A 358 -0.28 21.65 25.23
C GLU A 358 0.80 22.73 25.12
N TRP A 359 0.62 23.70 24.24
CA TRP A 359 1.63 24.75 24.06
C TRP A 359 1.59 25.86 25.11
N GLY A 360 0.46 26.02 25.82
CA GLY A 360 0.22 27.20 26.64
C GLY A 360 0.15 28.50 25.81
N GLY A 361 -0.51 29.53 26.34
CA GLY A 361 -0.68 30.83 25.68
C GLY A 361 -1.80 30.88 24.63
N ASP A 362 -2.00 32.06 24.05
CA ASP A 362 -3.10 32.31 23.11
C ASP A 362 -2.95 31.49 21.82
N PRO A 363 -4.03 30.88 21.30
CA PRO A 363 -4.02 30.15 20.06
C PRO A 363 -3.54 31.04 18.90
N GLN A 364 -2.50 30.61 18.21
CA GLN A 364 -2.10 31.21 16.94
C GLN A 364 -2.94 30.62 15.81
N PRO A 365 -3.34 31.42 14.81
CA PRO A 365 -4.09 30.92 13.66
C PRO A 365 -3.27 29.86 12.92
N ALA A 366 -3.95 28.79 12.49
CA ALA A 366 -3.34 27.76 11.67
C ALA A 366 -2.90 28.35 10.31
N VAL A 367 -1.90 27.72 9.68
CA VAL A 367 -1.37 28.16 8.37
C VAL A 367 -2.37 28.01 7.22
N ALA A 368 -3.42 27.21 7.43
CA ALA A 368 -4.55 27.01 6.53
C ALA A 368 -5.73 26.46 7.34
N ASP A 369 -6.96 26.65 6.85
CA ASP A 369 -8.20 26.15 7.44
C ASP A 369 -8.29 24.61 7.37
N ILE A 370 -7.79 24.03 6.28
CA ILE A 370 -7.73 22.59 6.03
C ILE A 370 -6.29 22.22 5.67
N ILE A 371 -5.78 21.16 6.31
CA ILE A 371 -4.44 20.66 6.06
C ILE A 371 -4.50 19.18 5.73
N GLU A 372 -3.81 18.81 4.67
CA GLU A 372 -3.87 17.48 4.07
C GLU A 372 -2.47 16.93 3.91
N GLY A 373 -2.27 15.67 4.27
CA GLY A 373 -0.99 15.02 4.07
C GLY A 373 -0.94 13.60 4.63
N PRO A 374 0.23 12.96 4.55
CA PRO A 374 0.42 11.64 5.15
C PRO A 374 0.18 11.69 6.66
N MET A 375 -0.24 10.57 7.26
CA MET A 375 -0.32 10.42 8.71
C MET A 375 1.08 10.44 9.33
N SER A 376 1.21 10.87 10.58
CA SER A 376 2.38 10.62 11.43
C SER A 376 1.92 10.12 12.80
N ASN A 377 2.79 9.38 13.49
CA ASN A 377 2.59 8.98 14.87
C ASN A 377 3.63 9.71 15.73
N SER A 378 3.35 10.96 16.09
CA SER A 378 4.05 11.81 17.07
C SER A 378 5.52 12.16 16.73
N ARG A 379 5.85 13.45 16.52
CA ARG A 379 7.20 14.07 16.36
C ARG A 379 8.25 13.40 15.44
N LYS A 380 8.03 12.18 15.00
CA LYS A 380 8.87 11.31 14.18
C LYS A 380 8.23 11.20 12.80
N GLU A 381 8.98 10.62 11.88
CA GLU A 381 8.71 10.64 10.43
C GLU A 381 7.29 10.20 10.05
N ALA A 382 6.87 10.52 8.82
CA ALA A 382 5.58 10.09 8.28
C ALA A 382 5.36 8.59 8.52
N HIS A 383 4.17 8.23 8.98
CA HIS A 383 3.84 6.85 9.28
C HIS A 383 3.68 6.09 7.96
N ILE A 384 4.68 5.27 7.63
CA ILE A 384 4.55 4.21 6.63
C ILE A 384 3.55 3.22 7.22
N ARG A 385 2.52 2.82 6.45
CA ARG A 385 1.60 1.74 6.85
C ARG A 385 2.46 0.56 7.33
N ASN A 386 2.32 0.17 8.59
CA ASN A 386 2.64 -1.20 8.94
C ASN A 386 1.39 -2.04 8.70
N PHE A 387 1.62 -3.10 7.92
CA PHE A 387 0.76 -4.20 7.50
C PHE A 387 0.10 -4.01 6.11
N GLU A 388 0.69 -4.72 5.15
CA GLU A 388 0.20 -5.09 3.79
C GLU A 388 0.31 -4.13 2.61
N VAL A 389 0.97 -2.96 2.74
CA VAL A 389 1.16 -2.05 1.60
C VAL A 389 2.65 -1.68 1.42
N PRO A 390 3.18 -1.57 0.18
CA PRO A 390 4.61 -1.34 -0.06
C PRO A 390 5.09 0.01 0.47
N PRO A 391 6.42 0.20 0.61
CA PRO A 391 7.01 1.44 1.06
C PRO A 391 6.67 2.56 0.06
N GLY A 392 5.98 3.61 0.51
CA GLY A 392 5.62 4.77 -0.32
C GLY A 392 4.13 5.13 -0.33
N LEU A 393 3.26 4.27 0.17
CA LEU A 393 1.85 4.58 0.43
C LEU A 393 1.68 4.96 1.91
N TYR A 394 1.40 6.23 2.15
CA TYR A 394 1.04 6.75 3.46
C TYR A 394 -0.48 6.80 3.55
N ASN A 395 -1.06 6.39 4.69
CA ASN A 395 -2.44 6.78 4.96
C ASN A 395 -2.52 8.29 4.95
N HIS A 396 -3.56 8.82 4.31
CA HIS A 396 -3.72 10.25 4.19
C HIS A 396 -4.75 10.73 5.21
N GLN A 397 -4.43 11.80 5.92
CA GLN A 397 -5.36 12.41 6.87
C GLN A 397 -5.66 13.84 6.45
N VAL A 398 -6.88 14.27 6.71
CA VAL A 398 -7.36 15.63 6.52
C VAL A 398 -7.60 16.22 7.90
N ALA A 399 -6.97 17.34 8.21
CA ALA A 399 -7.15 18.08 9.45
C ALA A 399 -7.94 19.36 9.19
N PHE A 400 -9.03 19.52 9.92
CA PHE A 400 -9.80 20.77 9.99
C PHE A 400 -9.33 21.55 11.22
N THR A 401 -8.67 22.69 10.98
CA THR A 401 -7.90 23.42 11.99
C THR A 401 -8.56 24.73 12.42
N SER A 402 -9.68 25.10 11.78
CA SER A 402 -10.41 26.34 12.06
C SER A 402 -11.92 26.13 12.17
N GLU A 403 -12.59 27.03 12.91
CA GLU A 403 -14.06 27.07 13.00
C GLU A 403 -14.72 27.15 11.61
N LYS A 404 -14.09 27.91 10.71
CA LYS A 404 -14.51 28.06 9.31
C LYS A 404 -14.49 26.71 8.58
N ALA A 405 -13.43 25.92 8.76
CA ALA A 405 -13.32 24.59 8.18
C ALA A 405 -14.34 23.62 8.79
N LEU A 406 -14.53 23.65 10.11
CA LEU A 406 -15.49 22.78 10.81
C LEU A 406 -16.94 23.07 10.42
N THR A 407 -17.26 24.33 10.12
CA THR A 407 -18.61 24.74 9.64
C THR A 407 -18.94 24.12 8.28
N CYS A 408 -17.91 23.70 7.53
CA CYS A 408 -18.08 22.98 6.27
C CYS A 408 -18.43 21.49 6.47
N LEU A 409 -18.50 21.00 7.70
CA LEU A 409 -18.80 19.59 8.00
C LEU A 409 -20.19 19.42 8.60
N THR A 410 -20.86 18.34 8.23
CA THR A 410 -22.10 17.88 8.87
C THR A 410 -21.97 16.40 9.19
N VAL A 411 -22.19 16.00 10.44
CA VAL A 411 -22.25 14.59 10.84
C VAL A 411 -23.49 13.96 10.20
N ILE A 412 -23.29 12.89 9.42
CA ILE A 412 -24.38 12.18 8.73
C ILE A 412 -24.61 10.78 9.28
N ALA A 413 -23.60 10.15 9.89
CA ALA A 413 -23.76 8.93 10.65
C ALA A 413 -22.77 8.87 11.81
N LYS A 414 -23.15 8.16 12.86
CA LYS A 414 -22.27 7.75 13.96
C LYS A 414 -22.65 6.32 14.31
N LEU A 415 -21.69 5.40 14.17
CA LEU A 415 -21.89 3.98 14.36
C LEU A 415 -20.87 3.49 15.40
N HIS A 416 -21.34 2.74 16.39
CA HIS A 416 -20.44 1.96 17.23
C HIS A 416 -19.82 0.83 16.41
N SER A 417 -18.59 0.45 16.72
CA SER A 417 -17.88 -0.66 16.07
C SER A 417 -18.67 -1.97 16.03
N ASP A 418 -19.45 -2.27 17.08
CA ASP A 418 -20.30 -3.47 17.13
C ASP A 418 -21.39 -3.46 16.04
N GLU A 419 -21.86 -2.27 15.66
CA GLU A 419 -22.86 -2.09 14.60
C GLU A 419 -22.25 -2.23 13.19
N LEU A 420 -20.92 -2.20 13.08
CA LEU A 420 -20.21 -2.33 11.81
C LEU A 420 -20.03 -3.79 11.38
N GLY A 421 -20.47 -4.76 12.20
CA GLY A 421 -20.32 -6.19 11.91
C GLY A 421 -18.87 -6.69 11.95
N ILE A 422 -17.96 -5.89 12.50
CA ILE A 422 -16.54 -6.23 12.71
C ILE A 422 -16.50 -7.18 13.91
N LYS A 423 -16.61 -8.49 13.65
CA LYS A 423 -16.50 -9.48 14.72
C LYS A 423 -15.05 -9.58 15.18
N PRO A 424 -14.78 -9.66 16.49
CA PRO A 424 -13.45 -10.01 16.97
C PRO A 424 -13.09 -11.37 16.38
N GLU A 425 -11.96 -11.46 15.69
CA GLU A 425 -11.34 -12.76 15.46
C GLU A 425 -11.08 -13.37 16.85
N SER A 426 -11.34 -14.68 16.99
CA SER A 426 -11.22 -15.34 18.30
C SER A 426 -9.86 -15.06 18.94
N PRO A 427 -9.75 -14.96 20.27
CA PRO A 427 -8.47 -14.73 20.95
C PRO A 427 -7.35 -15.69 20.51
N ASP A 428 -7.72 -16.90 20.09
CA ASP A 428 -6.81 -17.93 19.59
C ASP A 428 -6.20 -17.62 18.20
N GLN A 429 -6.89 -16.85 17.36
CA GLN A 429 -6.36 -16.36 16.08
C GLN A 429 -5.46 -15.13 16.26
N ALA A 430 -5.78 -14.24 17.20
CA ALA A 430 -4.93 -13.09 17.53
C ALA A 430 -3.61 -13.52 18.23
N ALA A 431 -3.65 -14.60 19.02
CA ALA A 431 -2.48 -15.13 19.71
C ALA A 431 -1.47 -15.83 18.78
N SER A 432 -1.89 -16.37 17.62
CA SER A 432 -0.96 -17.04 16.70
C SER A 432 -0.06 -16.06 15.92
N CYS A 433 -0.42 -14.78 15.87
CA CYS A 433 0.43 -13.73 15.28
C CYS A 433 1.53 -13.21 16.23
N CYS A 434 1.49 -13.58 17.51
CA CYS A 434 2.48 -13.13 18.52
C CYS A 434 3.32 -14.27 19.13
N ASN A 435 3.04 -15.54 18.81
CA ASN A 435 3.78 -16.69 19.33
C ASN A 435 4.33 -17.57 18.20
N THR A 436 5.38 -17.08 17.56
CA THR A 436 6.41 -17.93 16.93
C THR A 436 7.77 -17.37 17.35
N GLN A 437 8.30 -17.92 18.45
CA GLN A 437 9.71 -17.82 18.81
C GLN A 437 10.52 -18.81 17.99
#